data_AF-A0A9P7BZ24-F1
#
_entry.id   AF-A0A9P7BZ24-F1
#
_cell.length_a   1.000
_cell.length_b   1.000
_cell.length_c   1.000
_cell.angle_alpha   90.00
_cell.angle_beta   90.00
_cell.angle_gamma   90.00
#
_symmetry.space_group_name_H-M   'P 1'
#
loop_
_entity.id
_entity.type
_entity.pdbx_description
1 polymer ?
#
loop_
_entity_poly.entity_id
_entity_poly.type
_entity_poly.pdbx_seq_one_letter_code
_entity_poly.pdbx_strand_id
1 'polypeptide(L)'
;MGAEIGATTSVFPFNKRMADYLNATNRSSIANYSQHFSENLKADQDAHYDQLIEIDLDKLEPHLNGPFTPDLATPISQFKDALK
;
A
#
# COMPACT_ATOMS: atom_id res chain seq x y z
N MET A 1 2.72 6.46 -0.01
CA MET A 1 2.59 7.90 -0.32
C MET A 1 1.14 8.21 -0.67
N GLY A 2 0.23 8.09 0.31
CA GLY A 2 -1.18 8.49 0.12
C GLY A 2 -1.41 9.97 0.43
N ALA A 3 -0.57 10.55 1.28
CA ALA A 3 -0.66 11.97 1.64
C ALA A 3 -0.43 12.89 0.42
N GLU A 4 0.38 12.45 -0.52
CA GLU A 4 0.81 13.20 -1.71
C GLU A 4 -0.29 13.36 -2.76
N ILE A 5 -1.34 12.54 -2.69
CA ILE A 5 -2.57 12.69 -3.49
C ILE A 5 -3.71 13.34 -2.70
N GLY A 6 -3.45 13.81 -1.47
CA GLY A 6 -4.44 14.46 -0.61
C GLY A 6 -5.41 13.49 0.07
N ALA A 7 -5.09 12.19 0.17
CA ALA A 7 -5.94 11.24 0.88
C ALA A 7 -5.99 11.55 2.38
N THR A 8 -7.17 11.40 3.01
CA THR A 8 -7.32 11.56 4.47
C THR A 8 -6.44 10.59 5.24
N THR A 9 -6.37 9.33 4.79
CA THR A 9 -5.46 8.31 5.29
C THR A 9 -5.38 7.15 4.29
N SER A 10 -4.53 6.17 4.55
CA SER A 10 -4.47 4.91 3.80
C SER A 10 -4.23 3.76 4.76
N VAL A 11 -4.85 2.62 4.50
CA VAL A 11 -4.78 1.45 5.37
C VAL A 11 -4.68 0.16 4.55
N PHE A 12 -3.95 -0.82 5.07
CA PHE A 12 -3.95 -2.18 4.59
C PHE A 12 -4.65 -3.08 5.62
N PRO A 13 -5.40 -4.11 5.21
CA PRO A 13 -6.01 -5.05 6.15
C PRO A 13 -4.93 -5.84 6.91
N PHE A 14 -5.27 -6.28 8.13
CA PHE A 14 -4.36 -7.09 8.92
C PHE A 14 -4.02 -8.39 8.20
N ASN A 15 -2.74 -8.76 8.20
CA ASN A 15 -2.25 -9.95 7.52
C ASN A 15 -1.02 -10.56 8.22
N LYS A 16 -0.56 -11.71 7.71
CA LYS A 16 0.59 -12.43 8.25
C LYS A 16 1.86 -11.57 8.31
N ARG A 17 2.13 -10.75 7.30
CA ARG A 17 3.34 -9.89 7.29
C ARG A 17 3.33 -8.86 8.41
N MET A 18 2.15 -8.32 8.75
CA MET A 18 2.01 -7.45 9.91
C MET A 18 2.27 -8.19 11.23
N ALA A 19 1.77 -9.42 11.38
CA ALA A 19 2.06 -10.25 12.54
C ALA A 19 3.56 -10.60 12.66
N ASP A 20 4.20 -10.98 11.55
CA ASP A 20 5.64 -11.23 11.48
C ASP A 20 6.44 -10.00 11.94
N TYR A 21 6.06 -8.80 11.47
CA TYR A 21 6.69 -7.55 11.86
C TYR A 21 6.49 -7.21 13.34
N LEU A 22 5.27 -7.40 13.86
CA LEU A 22 4.97 -7.21 15.30
C LEU A 22 5.82 -8.16 16.16
N ASN A 23 5.96 -9.42 15.75
CA ASN A 23 6.82 -10.38 16.43
C ASN A 23 8.30 -9.97 16.40
N ALA A 24 8.80 -9.58 15.22
CA ALA A 24 10.19 -9.13 15.05
C ALA A 24 10.52 -7.86 15.87
N THR A 25 9.51 -7.09 16.24
CA THR A 25 9.64 -5.86 17.04
C THR A 25 9.22 -6.07 18.50
N ASN A 26 9.28 -7.32 19.00
CA ASN A 26 8.97 -7.71 20.38
C ASN A 26 7.54 -7.36 20.85
N ARG A 27 6.58 -7.34 19.92
CA ARG A 27 5.15 -7.06 20.17
C ARG A 27 4.28 -8.29 19.92
N SER A 28 4.79 -9.47 20.25
CA SER A 28 4.10 -10.75 20.02
C SER A 28 2.75 -10.88 20.71
N SER A 29 2.56 -10.26 21.88
CA SER A 29 1.26 -10.21 22.55
C SER A 29 0.20 -9.53 21.68
N ILE A 30 0.55 -8.42 21.02
CA ILE A 30 -0.34 -7.71 20.10
C ILE A 30 -0.62 -8.56 18.86
N ALA A 31 0.42 -9.17 18.27
CA ALA A 31 0.26 -10.04 17.10
C ALA A 31 -0.73 -11.18 17.37
N ASN A 32 -0.59 -11.85 18.52
CA ASN A 32 -1.47 -12.93 18.94
C ASN A 32 -2.90 -12.42 19.15
N TYR A 33 -3.09 -11.29 19.82
CA TYR A 33 -4.42 -10.73 20.05
C TYR A 33 -5.10 -10.33 18.72
N SER A 34 -4.39 -9.64 17.84
CA SER A 34 -4.89 -9.26 16.51
C SER A 34 -5.30 -10.47 15.68
N GLN A 35 -4.60 -11.60 15.78
CA GLN A 35 -4.99 -12.83 15.07
C GLN A 35 -6.33 -13.38 15.53
N HIS A 36 -6.65 -13.30 16.83
CA HIS A 36 -7.95 -13.78 17.34
C HIS A 36 -9.13 -12.93 16.82
N PHE A 37 -8.87 -11.66 16.47
CA PHE A 37 -9.85 -10.71 15.95
C PHE A 37 -9.63 -10.38 14.47
N SER A 38 -8.96 -11.27 13.71
CA SER A 38 -8.57 -10.98 12.32
C SER A 38 -9.75 -10.60 11.43
N GLU A 39 -10.93 -11.18 11.70
CA GLU A 39 -12.16 -10.90 10.96
C GLU A 39 -12.62 -9.45 11.13
N ASN A 40 -12.36 -8.81 12.27
CA ASN A 40 -12.68 -7.40 12.51
C ASN A 40 -11.63 -6.43 11.95
N LEU A 41 -10.50 -6.96 11.47
CA LEU A 41 -9.33 -6.17 11.01
C LEU A 41 -9.16 -6.25 9.49
N LYS A 42 -10.23 -6.60 8.78
CA LYS A 42 -10.33 -6.61 7.32
C LYS A 42 -11.68 -6.02 6.90
N ALA A 43 -11.81 -5.66 5.63
CA ALA A 43 -13.10 -5.25 5.07
C ALA A 43 -14.04 -6.46 4.94
N ASP A 44 -15.34 -6.21 5.04
CA ASP A 44 -16.37 -7.19 4.72
C ASP A 44 -16.35 -7.55 3.22
N GLN A 45 -16.83 -8.74 2.89
CA GLN A 45 -16.78 -9.26 1.51
C GLN A 45 -17.52 -8.37 0.49
N ASP A 46 -18.62 -7.74 0.91
CA ASP A 46 -19.49 -6.92 0.06
C ASP A 46 -19.37 -5.42 0.37
N ALA A 47 -18.25 -5.00 0.96
CA ALA A 47 -18.00 -3.59 1.26
C ALA A 47 -18.00 -2.74 -0.03
N HIS A 48 -18.76 -1.65 -0.02
CA HIS A 48 -18.84 -0.72 -1.14
C HIS A 48 -17.74 0.34 -1.05
N TYR A 49 -17.05 0.59 -2.17
CA TYR A 49 -16.07 1.66 -2.32
C TYR A 49 -16.57 2.66 -3.37
N ASP A 50 -16.53 3.96 -3.08
CA ASP A 50 -16.96 5.00 -4.02
C ASP A 50 -16.13 5.02 -5.31
N GLN A 51 -14.87 4.60 -5.22
CA GLN A 51 -13.97 4.40 -6.35
C GLN A 51 -13.12 3.14 -6.14
N LEU A 52 -13.06 2.29 -7.16
CA LEU A 52 -12.21 1.10 -7.21
C LEU A 52 -11.10 1.30 -8.27
N ILE A 53 -9.85 1.08 -7.87
CA ILE A 53 -8.69 1.11 -8.77
C ILE A 53 -8.02 -0.26 -8.70
N GLU A 54 -7.82 -0.90 -9.85
CA GLU A 54 -7.14 -2.19 -9.96
C GLU A 54 -5.70 -1.99 -10.44
N ILE A 55 -4.75 -2.59 -9.73
CA ILE A 55 -3.31 -2.52 -10.05
C ILE A 55 -2.78 -3.95 -10.11
N ASP A 56 -2.24 -4.31 -11.28
CA ASP A 56 -1.57 -5.59 -11.51
C ASP A 56 -0.08 -5.47 -11.14
N LEU A 57 0.32 -6.15 -10.07
CA LEU A 57 1.69 -6.10 -9.56
C LEU A 57 2.70 -6.83 -10.44
N ASP A 58 2.28 -7.79 -11.26
CA ASP A 58 3.17 -8.56 -12.14
C ASP A 58 3.59 -7.76 -13.38
N LYS A 59 2.78 -6.77 -13.77
CA LYS A 59 3.07 -5.84 -14.86
C LYS A 59 3.81 -4.59 -14.40
N LEU A 60 3.94 -4.38 -13.10
CA LEU A 60 4.55 -3.18 -12.56
C LEU A 60 6.06 -3.20 -12.80
N GLU A 61 6.59 -2.13 -13.39
CA GLU A 61 8.03 -1.90 -13.49
C GLU A 61 8.49 -0.81 -12.51
N PRO A 62 9.80 -0.67 -12.24
CA PRO A 62 10.32 0.44 -11.43
C PRO A 62 9.95 1.81 -12.02
N HIS A 63 9.50 2.74 -11.18
CA HIS A 63 9.14 4.10 -11.56
C HIS A 63 9.98 5.15 -10.82
N LEU A 64 10.13 6.32 -11.44
CA LEU A 64 10.68 7.52 -10.83
C LEU A 64 9.65 8.65 -10.95
N ASN A 65 9.33 9.28 -9.82
CA ASN A 65 8.36 10.37 -9.76
C ASN A 65 9.07 11.72 -9.57
N GLY A 66 8.64 12.74 -10.29
CA GLY A 66 9.24 14.09 -10.25
C GLY A 66 9.52 14.67 -11.64
N PRO A 67 10.27 15.78 -11.76
CA PRO A 67 11.12 16.37 -10.73
C PRO A 67 10.42 17.35 -9.76
N PHE A 68 9.29 17.96 -10.15
CA PHE A 68 8.66 19.04 -9.36
C PHE A 68 7.33 18.66 -8.71
N THR A 69 6.79 17.49 -9.04
CA THR A 69 5.52 17.01 -8.52
C THR A 69 5.56 15.49 -8.31
N PRO A 70 5.04 14.98 -7.19
CA PRO A 70 5.12 13.56 -6.84
C PRO A 70 4.19 12.67 -7.69
N ASP A 71 3.28 13.23 -8.47
CA ASP A 71 2.33 12.52 -9.34
C ASP A 71 2.85 12.27 -10.76
N LEU A 72 3.93 12.95 -11.17
CA LEU A 72 4.57 12.73 -12.48
C LEU A 72 5.38 11.44 -12.47
N ALA A 73 4.70 10.31 -12.66
CA ALA A 73 5.30 8.99 -12.67
C ALA A 73 5.89 8.64 -14.04
N THR A 74 7.21 8.44 -14.09
CA THR A 74 7.91 8.00 -15.30
C THR A 74 8.49 6.61 -15.09
N PRO A 75 8.15 5.61 -15.92
CA PRO A 75 8.81 4.31 -15.86
C PRO A 75 10.31 4.46 -16.11
N ILE A 76 11.14 3.74 -15.34
CA ILE A 76 12.60 3.85 -15.46
C ILE A 76 13.08 3.53 -16.87
N SER A 77 12.41 2.60 -17.56
CA SER A 77 12.68 2.24 -18.96
C SER A 77 12.56 3.42 -19.95
N GLN A 78 11.72 4.42 -19.63
CA GLN A 78 11.41 5.58 -20.46
C GLN A 78 12.06 6.88 -19.95
N PHE A 79 12.68 6.84 -18.77
CA PHE A 79 13.17 8.04 -18.09
C PHE A 79 14.18 8.84 -18.90
N LYS A 80 15.06 8.17 -19.64
CA LYS A 80 16.05 8.85 -20.50
C LYS A 80 15.39 9.73 -21.56
N ASP A 81 14.27 9.30 -22.11
CA ASP A 81 13.56 10.03 -23.16
C ASP A 81 12.73 11.19 -22.61
N ALA A 82 12.37 11.12 -21.32
CA ALA A 82 11.64 12.16 -20.60
C ALA A 82 12.51 13.36 -20.18
N LEU A 83 13.85 13.24 -20.21
CA LEU A 83 14.82 14.28 -19.81
C LEU A 83 15.07 15.38 -20.87
N LYS A 84 14.11 15.68 -21.74
CA LYS A 84 14.27 16.71 -22.77
C LYS A 84 14.10 18.13 -22.26
#